data_AF-A0A0D2E8E4-F1
#
_entry.id   AF-A0A0D2E8E4-F1
#
_cell.length_a   1.000
_cell.length_b   1.000
_cell.length_c   1.000
_cell.angle_alpha   90.00
_cell.angle_beta   90.00
_cell.angle_gamma   90.00
#
_symmetry.space_group_name_H-M   'P 1'
#
loop_
_entity.id
_entity.type
_entity.pdbx_description
1 polymer ?
#
loop_
_entity_poly.entity_id
_entity_poly.type
_entity_poly.pdbx_seq_one_letter_code
_entity_poly.pdbx_strand_id
1 'polypeptide(L)'
;MPDEKKIPACKECREKKLRCVFERVDCCHRCARLGKQCQLPEAKRRERKARLRGRVEHLESSYSEILTLLRRNVQAEGSPAPSSSQYQPSSITDRRPQDTGSTSQLGGSQSIFPAVVGTEMLPLEECDSLITAYRRMSQTNYPFVILPESCRAASLIEERPMLAQAIFIVASWRNSARQATLRASFLRDLSDKFLMQSERSLDLLQGLIVYFGWCHFYTITFRSEGYRLATILVTMAIELGITQKPLSVTQHDLLLNSSSIYPQTNEATSSRFWSYEARRAFIAAHVVSTFCCLAFRRHSLLPHTQYVEDCASSLASDPQCPSDSTLIYWVKNMALAELVLMTFDSGSRERICELNDDKIQLLVKVLVRQLDEWRATLPPPTSVNGHLHRAYHCSRAYIHEVGLYGLVQGQTPSVTRISIIYECFSASMKDLSDILELSLDEMSEWGVMDWRQLNLAVMLCTKSSIILDSTYYGGVESSQRASWLAKCLETLCHRAKALHEMAMAGAGASPGHQEKDHFLKRIANEWSNVKIYHQNCVQRNQPQPQPQEQAQVTMHPGHQSQPQPQPPSLQQGLLQSSDFPFDVDAFNDMYWFGLGDGEASSTFTTGWQM
;
A
#
# COMPACT_ATOMS: atom_id res chain seq x y z
N MET A 1 -33.26 28.34 -9.24
CA MET A 1 -32.80 29.50 -8.46
C MET A 1 -31.53 30.01 -9.13
N PRO A 2 -31.48 31.24 -9.68
CA PRO A 2 -30.31 31.75 -10.39
C PRO A 2 -29.20 32.17 -9.41
N ASP A 3 -27.95 31.84 -9.75
CA ASP A 3 -26.73 32.10 -8.97
C ASP A 3 -26.50 33.60 -8.67
N GLU A 4 -26.49 33.95 -7.38
CA GLU A 4 -26.07 35.27 -6.89
C GLU A 4 -24.55 35.46 -7.06
N LYS A 5 -24.15 36.34 -7.98
CA LYS A 5 -22.76 36.79 -8.13
C LYS A 5 -22.28 37.44 -6.83
N LYS A 6 -21.34 36.80 -6.12
CA LYS A 6 -20.69 37.36 -4.92
C LYS A 6 -19.91 38.63 -5.26
N ILE A 7 -20.41 39.80 -4.83
CA ILE A 7 -19.74 41.09 -4.97
C ILE A 7 -18.56 41.16 -3.97
N PRO A 8 -17.34 41.56 -4.40
CA PRO A 8 -16.20 41.67 -3.50
C PRO A 8 -16.37 42.83 -2.50
N ALA A 9 -15.79 42.69 -1.31
CA ALA A 9 -15.82 43.75 -0.30
C ALA A 9 -15.08 45.03 -0.76
N CYS A 10 -15.61 46.21 -0.40
CA CYS A 10 -14.95 47.50 -0.69
C CYS A 10 -13.62 47.66 0.07
N LYS A 11 -12.73 48.52 -0.42
CA LYS A 11 -11.39 48.75 0.16
C LYS A 11 -11.42 49.05 1.66
N GLU A 12 -12.28 49.98 2.11
CA GLU A 12 -12.37 50.40 3.52
C GLU A 12 -12.82 49.25 4.45
N CYS A 13 -13.78 48.43 4.01
CA CYS A 13 -14.24 47.28 4.80
C CYS A 13 -13.18 46.16 4.81
N ARG A 14 -12.46 45.98 3.70
CA ARG A 14 -11.38 45.00 3.59
C ARG A 14 -10.18 45.36 4.47
N GLU A 15 -9.72 46.62 4.43
CA GLU A 15 -8.60 47.09 5.26
C GLU A 15 -8.88 46.95 6.75
N LYS A 16 -10.12 47.21 7.16
CA LYS A 16 -10.53 47.10 8.56
C LYS A 16 -11.03 45.72 8.96
N LYS A 17 -10.94 44.71 8.08
CA LYS A 17 -11.42 43.32 8.29
C LYS A 17 -12.87 43.23 8.78
N LEU A 18 -13.76 44.05 8.25
CA LEU A 18 -15.17 44.13 8.66
C LEU A 18 -16.11 43.70 7.53
N ARG A 19 -17.29 43.17 7.91
CA ARG A 19 -18.29 42.66 6.96
C ARG A 19 -18.81 43.78 6.05
N CYS A 20 -18.80 43.54 4.74
CA CYS A 20 -19.25 44.47 3.71
C CYS A 20 -20.54 43.93 3.07
N VAL A 21 -21.65 44.69 3.19
CA VAL A 21 -22.98 44.30 2.67
C VAL A 21 -23.50 45.41 1.77
N PHE A 22 -24.00 45.04 0.59
CA PHE A 22 -24.55 45.94 -0.43
C PHE A 22 -26.05 45.68 -0.56
N GLU A 23 -26.88 46.73 -0.44
CA GLU A 23 -28.30 46.70 -0.79
C GLU A 23 -28.58 47.44 -2.12
N ARG A 24 -27.64 48.28 -2.58
CA ARG A 24 -27.66 48.99 -3.86
C ARG A 24 -26.28 48.89 -4.53
N VAL A 25 -26.24 49.04 -5.84
CA VAL A 25 -25.06 48.76 -6.68
C VAL A 25 -23.84 49.63 -6.32
N ASP A 26 -24.07 50.83 -5.78
CA ASP A 26 -23.04 51.89 -5.83
C ASP A 26 -22.32 52.16 -4.49
N CYS A 27 -22.81 51.63 -3.37
CA CYS A 27 -22.20 51.85 -2.05
C CYS A 27 -22.62 50.79 -1.01
N CYS A 28 -21.70 50.37 -0.15
CA CYS A 28 -22.02 49.46 0.96
C CYS A 28 -22.65 50.21 2.14
N HIS A 29 -23.51 49.52 2.90
CA HIS A 29 -24.29 50.12 4.00
C HIS A 29 -23.42 50.87 5.01
N ARG A 30 -22.22 50.35 5.30
CA ARG A 30 -21.30 50.96 6.26
C ARG A 30 -20.66 52.25 5.75
N CYS A 31 -20.24 52.27 4.49
CA CYS A 31 -19.65 53.46 3.89
C CYS A 31 -20.70 54.57 3.73
N ALA A 32 -21.94 54.22 3.38
CA ALA A 32 -23.07 55.15 3.34
C ALA A 32 -23.34 55.78 4.71
N ARG A 33 -23.41 54.97 5.78
CA ARG A 33 -23.65 55.46 7.14
C ARG A 33 -22.53 56.35 7.69
N LEU A 34 -21.29 56.08 7.31
CA LEU A 34 -20.12 56.82 7.81
C LEU A 34 -19.70 57.99 6.92
N GLY A 35 -20.44 58.28 5.84
CA GLY A 35 -20.09 59.33 4.88
C GLY A 35 -18.74 59.11 4.18
N LYS A 36 -18.30 57.84 4.05
CA LYS A 36 -16.99 57.49 3.48
C LYS A 36 -17.10 57.06 2.03
N GLN A 37 -16.09 57.36 1.22
CA GLN A 37 -16.04 56.95 -0.17
C GLN A 37 -15.93 55.42 -0.30
N CYS A 38 -16.93 54.78 -0.90
CA CYS A 38 -16.98 53.32 -1.06
C CYS A 38 -16.34 52.90 -2.39
N GLN A 39 -15.04 52.60 -2.39
CA GLN A 39 -14.34 52.12 -3.59
C GLN A 39 -14.31 50.59 -3.64
N LEU A 40 -14.97 50.01 -4.64
CA LEU A 40 -14.83 48.59 -4.99
C LEU A 40 -13.47 48.37 -5.69
N PRO A 41 -12.65 47.40 -5.28
CA PRO A 41 -11.41 47.08 -5.99
C PRO A 41 -11.77 46.51 -7.37
N GLU A 42 -11.31 47.15 -8.45
CA GLU A 42 -11.34 46.54 -9.77
C GLU A 42 -10.54 45.24 -9.76
N ALA A 43 -11.13 44.17 -10.32
CA ALA A 43 -10.45 42.90 -10.45
C ALA A 43 -9.25 43.07 -11.38
N LYS A 44 -8.04 43.26 -10.80
CA LYS A 44 -6.80 43.20 -11.57
C LYS A 44 -6.69 41.83 -12.21
N ARG A 45 -7.00 41.74 -13.50
CA ARG A 45 -6.66 40.60 -14.36
C ARG A 45 -5.14 40.47 -14.27
N ARG A 46 -4.64 39.41 -13.62
CA ARG A 46 -3.20 39.10 -13.58
C ARG A 46 -2.68 39.12 -15.02
N GLU A 47 -1.84 40.09 -15.36
CA GLU A 47 -1.14 40.16 -16.63
C GLU A 47 -0.14 39.01 -16.71
N ARG A 48 -0.60 37.88 -17.23
CA ARG A 48 0.26 36.77 -17.62
C ARG A 48 0.67 36.98 -19.08
N LYS A 49 1.48 37.99 -19.39
CA LYS A 49 2.03 38.20 -20.76
C LYS A 49 3.21 39.19 -20.77
N ALA A 50 4.41 38.67 -20.56
CA ALA A 50 5.65 39.28 -21.06
C ALA A 50 6.68 38.19 -21.46
N ARG A 51 6.84 37.14 -20.64
CA ARG A 51 7.77 36.03 -20.93
C ARG A 51 7.33 35.06 -22.05
N LEU A 52 6.03 34.96 -22.35
CA LEU A 52 5.54 34.03 -23.39
C LEU A 52 5.64 34.61 -24.80
N ARG A 53 5.58 35.94 -24.96
CA ARG A 53 5.59 36.60 -26.28
C ARG A 53 6.98 36.59 -26.92
N GLY A 54 8.03 36.89 -26.14
CA GLY A 54 9.41 36.83 -26.64
C GLY A 54 9.90 35.42 -27.02
N ARG A 55 9.33 34.36 -26.42
CA ARG A 55 9.65 32.97 -26.79
C ARG A 55 9.02 32.56 -28.11
N VAL A 56 7.84 33.10 -28.42
CA VAL A 56 7.14 32.85 -29.69
C VAL A 56 7.84 33.62 -30.82
N GLU A 57 8.21 34.89 -30.62
CA GLU A 57 8.97 35.66 -31.63
C GLU A 57 10.34 35.03 -31.93
N HIS A 58 11.04 34.50 -30.90
CA HIS A 58 12.30 33.80 -31.11
C HIS A 58 12.12 32.48 -31.89
N LEU A 59 11.05 31.73 -31.61
CA LEU A 59 10.71 30.50 -32.34
C LEU A 59 10.28 30.78 -33.78
N GLU A 60 9.53 31.85 -34.03
CA GLU A 60 9.14 32.29 -35.39
C GLU A 60 10.37 32.74 -36.20
N SER A 61 11.34 33.42 -35.56
CA SER A 61 12.61 33.79 -36.19
C SER A 61 13.47 32.57 -36.52
N SER A 62 13.62 31.61 -35.59
CA SER A 62 14.38 30.39 -35.86
C SER A 62 13.73 29.50 -36.92
N TYR A 63 12.39 29.43 -36.95
CA TYR A 63 11.66 28.66 -37.96
C TYR A 63 11.82 29.26 -39.36
N SER A 64 11.76 30.58 -39.49
CA SER A 64 11.98 31.26 -40.78
C SER A 64 13.42 31.10 -41.28
N GLU A 65 14.41 31.16 -40.40
CA GLU A 65 15.82 30.90 -40.73
C GLU A 65 16.03 29.45 -41.24
N ILE A 66 15.44 28.46 -40.57
CA ILE A 66 15.50 27.05 -41.00
C ILE A 66 14.84 26.85 -42.38
N LEU A 67 13.71 27.51 -42.64
CA LEU A 67 13.05 27.46 -43.96
C LEU A 67 13.88 28.11 -45.07
N THR A 68 14.65 29.16 -44.76
CA THR A 68 15.57 29.78 -45.74
C THR A 68 16.77 28.88 -46.07
N LEU A 69 17.31 28.16 -45.09
CA LEU A 69 18.39 27.18 -45.30
C LEU A 69 17.92 25.98 -46.12
N LEU A 70 16.71 25.47 -45.85
CA LEU A 70 16.12 24.37 -46.63
C LEU A 70 15.81 24.78 -48.07
N ARG A 71 15.30 25.98 -48.32
CA ARG A 71 15.10 26.47 -49.71
C ARG A 71 16.41 26.67 -50.47
N ARG A 72 17.49 27.08 -49.79
CA ARG A 72 18.82 27.25 -50.40
C ARG A 72 19.44 25.90 -50.80
N ASN A 73 19.18 24.82 -50.07
CA ASN A 73 19.66 23.48 -50.44
C ASN A 73 18.85 22.82 -51.57
N VAL A 74 17.58 23.19 -51.77
CA VAL A 74 16.72 22.58 -52.80
C VAL A 74 16.93 23.20 -54.19
N GLN A 75 17.58 24.36 -54.31
CA GLN A 75 17.86 25.01 -55.61
C GLN A 75 19.30 24.81 -56.14
N ALA A 76 20.13 23.99 -55.49
CA ALA A 76 21.54 23.78 -55.88
C ALA A 76 21.84 22.47 -56.63
N GLU A 77 20.86 21.59 -56.87
CA GLU A 77 21.08 20.37 -57.66
C GLU A 77 20.11 20.30 -58.86
N GLY A 78 20.59 20.81 -60.00
CA GLY A 78 19.93 20.74 -61.30
C GLY A 78 20.93 20.68 -62.46
N SER A 79 21.55 19.50 -62.65
CA SER A 79 22.15 18.91 -63.88
C SER A 79 23.25 19.67 -64.68
N PRO A 80 23.99 19.06 -65.65
CA PRO A 80 24.02 17.67 -66.15
C PRO A 80 25.43 16.99 -66.18
N ALA A 81 25.43 15.70 -66.53
CA ALA A 81 26.56 14.76 -66.70
C ALA A 81 27.56 15.14 -67.84
N PRO A 82 28.72 14.45 -68.09
CA PRO A 82 28.73 13.02 -68.45
C PRO A 82 30.00 12.16 -68.14
N SER A 83 29.80 10.84 -68.29
CA SER A 83 30.70 9.80 -68.85
C SER A 83 31.57 8.91 -67.94
N SER A 84 31.35 7.60 -68.15
CA SER A 84 32.33 6.49 -68.23
C SER A 84 33.05 6.02 -66.95
N SER A 85 33.22 4.74 -66.63
CA SER A 85 32.87 3.45 -67.26
C SER A 85 33.19 2.34 -66.24
N GLN A 86 32.67 1.15 -66.51
CA GLN A 86 33.22 -0.19 -66.22
C GLN A 86 32.53 -1.09 -65.16
N TYR A 87 31.74 -2.02 -65.73
CA TYR A 87 31.73 -3.48 -65.51
C TYR A 87 31.08 -4.10 -64.25
N GLN A 88 29.75 -4.32 -64.39
CA GLN A 88 28.94 -5.56 -64.25
C GLN A 88 29.63 -6.96 -64.06
N PRO A 89 28.89 -8.07 -63.85
CA PRO A 89 27.72 -8.36 -62.97
C PRO A 89 27.83 -9.79 -62.31
N SER A 90 26.86 -10.34 -61.57
CA SER A 90 25.88 -11.31 -62.12
C SER A 90 24.91 -11.88 -61.05
N SER A 91 23.69 -12.13 -61.49
CA SER A 91 22.52 -12.72 -60.82
C SER A 91 22.21 -14.14 -61.35
N ILE A 92 21.77 -15.10 -60.52
CA ILE A 92 21.11 -16.38 -60.91
C ILE A 92 20.22 -16.82 -59.70
N THR A 93 18.89 -16.64 -59.70
CA THR A 93 17.77 -17.55 -60.08
C THR A 93 17.63 -18.89 -59.34
N ASP A 94 16.43 -19.12 -58.81
CA ASP A 94 15.64 -20.35 -58.69
C ASP A 94 16.26 -21.65 -58.12
N ARG A 95 15.61 -22.21 -57.08
CA ARG A 95 14.76 -23.42 -57.21
C ARG A 95 14.27 -23.96 -55.86
N ARG A 96 12.95 -24.14 -55.77
CA ARG A 96 12.24 -25.03 -54.84
C ARG A 96 12.38 -26.48 -55.33
N PRO A 97 12.35 -27.47 -54.42
CA PRO A 97 11.67 -28.73 -54.75
C PRO A 97 10.60 -29.12 -53.71
N GLN A 98 9.44 -29.55 -54.21
CA GLN A 98 8.48 -30.42 -53.52
C GLN A 98 8.63 -31.83 -54.11
N ASP A 99 8.49 -32.87 -53.26
CA ASP A 99 7.77 -34.15 -53.49
C ASP A 99 8.11 -35.11 -52.33
N THR A 100 7.20 -35.37 -51.39
CA THR A 100 6.15 -36.44 -51.32
C THR A 100 6.68 -37.88 -51.25
N GLY A 101 6.32 -38.60 -50.16
CA GLY A 101 6.25 -40.08 -50.18
C GLY A 101 6.58 -40.84 -48.88
N SER A 102 5.65 -40.83 -47.91
CA SER A 102 5.20 -41.95 -47.03
C SER A 102 6.18 -42.95 -46.36
N THR A 103 6.13 -43.09 -45.02
CA THR A 103 5.39 -44.14 -44.25
C THR A 103 6.06 -44.45 -42.87
N SER A 104 5.20 -44.61 -41.84
CA SER A 104 5.32 -45.38 -40.59
C SER A 104 6.23 -44.95 -39.41
N GLN A 105 5.52 -44.52 -38.36
CA GLN A 105 5.52 -45.04 -36.97
C GLN A 105 6.58 -44.63 -35.92
N LEU A 106 6.01 -44.11 -34.81
CA LEU A 106 6.36 -44.26 -33.39
C LEU A 106 7.60 -43.50 -32.86
N GLY A 107 7.31 -42.50 -32.03
CA GLY A 107 8.26 -41.86 -31.12
C GLY A 107 7.79 -40.46 -30.74
N GLY A 108 7.08 -40.33 -29.62
CA GLY A 108 6.63 -39.04 -29.10
C GLY A 108 7.83 -38.13 -28.81
N SER A 109 8.01 -37.11 -29.64
CA SER A 109 8.94 -36.02 -29.35
C SER A 109 8.12 -34.89 -28.76
N GLN A 110 8.19 -34.74 -27.44
CA GLN A 110 7.73 -33.54 -26.75
C GLN A 110 8.41 -32.34 -27.40
N SER A 111 7.61 -31.48 -28.01
CA SER A 111 8.12 -30.28 -28.65
C SER A 111 8.49 -29.26 -27.56
N ILE A 112 9.76 -29.22 -27.18
CA ILE A 112 10.34 -28.22 -26.29
C ILE A 112 10.53 -26.94 -27.12
N PHE A 113 9.45 -26.22 -27.40
CA PHE A 113 9.56 -24.84 -27.87
C PHE A 113 9.78 -23.94 -26.64
N PRO A 114 10.94 -23.27 -26.51
CA PRO A 114 11.16 -22.32 -25.43
C PRO A 114 10.27 -21.09 -25.65
N ALA A 115 9.55 -20.68 -24.61
CA ALA A 115 8.83 -19.41 -24.62
C ALA A 115 9.79 -18.30 -24.17
N VAL A 116 9.94 -17.27 -24.99
CA VAL A 116 10.75 -16.10 -24.63
C VAL A 116 9.94 -15.25 -23.67
N VAL A 117 10.26 -15.33 -22.38
CA VAL A 117 9.70 -14.45 -21.35
C VAL A 117 10.77 -13.41 -21.03
N GLY A 118 10.83 -12.35 -21.83
CA GLY A 118 11.88 -11.37 -21.69
C GLY A 118 13.24 -11.88 -22.18
N THR A 119 14.28 -11.86 -21.32
CA THR A 119 15.63 -12.35 -21.65
C THR A 119 15.88 -13.82 -21.24
N GLU A 120 14.96 -14.43 -20.49
CA GLU A 120 15.08 -15.82 -20.00
C GLU A 120 14.19 -16.75 -20.85
N MET A 121 14.76 -17.87 -21.31
CA MET A 121 14.01 -18.89 -22.05
C MET A 121 13.48 -19.92 -21.06
N LEU A 122 12.19 -19.87 -20.77
CA LEU A 122 11.52 -20.90 -19.98
C LEU A 122 10.87 -21.92 -20.94
N PRO A 123 11.03 -23.23 -20.71
CA PRO A 123 10.26 -24.24 -21.43
C PRO A 123 8.76 -24.01 -21.23
N LEU A 124 7.96 -24.20 -22.29
CA LEU A 124 6.51 -23.94 -22.22
C LEU A 124 5.80 -24.78 -21.15
N GLU A 125 6.26 -26.01 -20.92
CA GLU A 125 5.75 -26.91 -19.86
C GLU A 125 5.99 -26.35 -18.45
N GLU A 126 7.14 -25.68 -18.25
CA GLU A 126 7.44 -25.00 -17.01
C GLU A 126 6.53 -23.77 -16.81
N CYS A 127 6.28 -23.02 -17.88
CA CYS A 127 5.32 -21.91 -17.85
C CYS A 127 3.90 -22.37 -17.47
N ASP A 128 3.43 -23.49 -18.02
CA ASP A 128 2.12 -24.07 -17.65
C ASP A 128 2.09 -24.51 -16.17
N SER A 129 3.20 -25.03 -15.65
CA SER A 129 3.35 -25.37 -14.23
C SER A 129 3.28 -24.14 -13.32
N LEU A 130 3.91 -23.03 -13.73
CA LEU A 130 3.85 -21.74 -13.04
C LEU A 130 2.44 -21.13 -13.06
N ILE A 131 1.72 -21.24 -14.19
CA ILE A 131 0.30 -20.83 -14.27
C ILE A 131 -0.55 -21.63 -13.28
N THR A 132 -0.34 -22.94 -13.21
CA THR A 132 -1.06 -23.81 -12.27
C THR A 132 -0.79 -23.41 -10.81
N ALA A 133 0.47 -23.11 -10.48
CA ALA A 133 0.81 -22.58 -9.16
C ALA A 133 0.13 -21.23 -8.87
N TYR A 134 0.10 -20.32 -9.85
CA TYR A 134 -0.55 -19.02 -9.70
C TYR A 134 -2.07 -19.12 -9.51
N ARG A 135 -2.75 -20.06 -10.19
CA ARG A 135 -4.18 -20.29 -9.96
C ARG A 135 -4.45 -20.60 -8.49
N ARG A 136 -3.64 -21.47 -7.88
CA ARG A 136 -3.75 -21.80 -6.46
C ARG A 136 -3.51 -20.58 -5.56
N MET A 137 -2.45 -19.81 -5.83
CA MET A 137 -2.11 -18.60 -5.08
C MET A 137 -3.19 -17.51 -5.15
N SER A 138 -3.80 -17.30 -6.32
CA SER A 138 -4.77 -16.22 -6.55
C SER A 138 -6.19 -16.53 -6.10
N GLN A 139 -6.60 -17.80 -6.07
CA GLN A 139 -8.00 -18.19 -5.84
C GLN A 139 -8.57 -17.73 -4.48
N THR A 140 -7.78 -17.77 -3.40
CA THR A 140 -8.27 -17.50 -2.04
C THR A 140 -7.89 -16.11 -1.55
N ASN A 141 -6.59 -15.77 -1.60
CA ASN A 141 -6.07 -14.61 -0.85
C ASN A 141 -6.01 -13.31 -1.67
N TYR A 142 -5.93 -13.39 -3.00
CA TYR A 142 -5.79 -12.21 -3.87
C TYR A 142 -6.55 -12.34 -5.20
N PRO A 143 -7.88 -12.49 -5.17
CA PRO A 143 -8.67 -12.96 -6.33
C PRO A 143 -9.09 -11.84 -7.30
N PHE A 144 -8.16 -10.96 -7.65
CA PHE A 144 -8.43 -9.80 -8.51
C PHE A 144 -8.11 -10.04 -9.99
N VAL A 145 -7.24 -11.01 -10.26
CA VAL A 145 -6.90 -11.48 -11.61
C VAL A 145 -7.01 -13.00 -11.57
N ILE A 146 -8.00 -13.54 -12.28
CA ILE A 146 -8.31 -14.97 -12.27
C ILE A 146 -8.09 -15.50 -13.68
N LEU A 147 -7.22 -16.51 -13.81
CA LEU A 147 -7.02 -17.19 -15.08
C LEU A 147 -7.96 -18.38 -15.22
N PRO A 148 -8.72 -18.49 -16.33
CA PRO A 148 -9.48 -19.69 -16.64
C PRO A 148 -8.60 -20.94 -16.72
N GLU A 149 -9.14 -22.11 -16.37
CA GLU A 149 -8.43 -23.39 -16.49
C GLU A 149 -8.04 -23.74 -17.92
N SER A 150 -8.78 -23.20 -18.91
CA SER A 150 -8.49 -23.36 -20.33
C SER A 150 -7.28 -22.55 -20.81
N CYS A 151 -6.85 -21.53 -20.06
CA CYS A 151 -5.73 -20.67 -20.45
C CYS A 151 -4.40 -21.44 -20.38
N ARG A 152 -3.66 -21.45 -21.49
CA ARG A 152 -2.33 -22.08 -21.60
C ARG A 152 -1.24 -21.02 -21.70
N ALA A 153 -0.03 -21.39 -21.32
CA ALA A 153 1.13 -20.49 -21.34
C ALA A 153 1.36 -19.83 -22.70
N ALA A 154 1.24 -20.58 -23.80
CA ALA A 154 1.50 -20.03 -25.14
C ALA A 154 0.55 -18.88 -25.48
N SER A 155 -0.76 -19.11 -25.31
CA SER A 155 -1.79 -18.09 -25.55
C SER A 155 -1.64 -16.89 -24.62
N LEU A 156 -1.31 -17.12 -23.34
CA LEU A 156 -1.13 -16.02 -22.38
C LEU A 156 0.08 -15.15 -22.75
N ILE A 157 1.19 -15.76 -23.16
CA ILE A 157 2.42 -15.04 -23.55
C ILE A 157 2.19 -14.21 -24.82
N GLU A 158 1.44 -14.75 -25.77
CA GLU A 158 1.12 -14.06 -27.02
C GLU A 158 0.12 -12.91 -26.82
N GLU A 159 -0.97 -13.16 -26.08
CA GLU A 159 -2.08 -12.21 -25.96
C GLU A 159 -1.90 -11.20 -24.82
N ARG A 160 -1.25 -11.59 -23.72
CA ARG A 160 -1.12 -10.80 -22.47
C ARG A 160 0.29 -10.93 -21.89
N PRO A 161 1.33 -10.44 -22.60
CA PRO A 161 2.72 -10.67 -22.23
C PRO A 161 3.10 -10.05 -20.88
N MET A 162 2.54 -8.91 -20.49
CA MET A 162 2.87 -8.27 -19.20
C MET A 162 2.28 -9.07 -18.03
N LEU A 163 1.05 -9.56 -18.18
CA LEU A 163 0.43 -10.45 -17.21
C LEU A 163 1.19 -11.77 -17.10
N ALA A 164 1.59 -12.37 -18.24
CA ALA A 164 2.38 -13.59 -18.26
C ALA A 164 3.68 -13.44 -17.46
N GLN A 165 4.46 -12.37 -17.74
CA GLN A 165 5.68 -12.07 -17.00
C GLN A 165 5.43 -11.93 -15.49
N ALA A 166 4.42 -11.16 -15.09
CA ALA A 166 4.08 -10.98 -13.67
C ALA A 166 3.74 -12.31 -12.98
N ILE A 167 2.95 -13.16 -13.64
CA ILE A 167 2.58 -14.48 -13.14
C ILE A 167 3.81 -15.38 -12.96
N PHE A 168 4.70 -15.42 -13.95
CA PHE A 168 5.92 -16.23 -13.86
C PHE A 168 6.86 -15.74 -12.77
N ILE A 169 6.95 -14.43 -12.53
CA ILE A 169 7.70 -13.87 -11.40
C ILE A 169 7.12 -14.37 -10.08
N VAL A 170 5.83 -14.15 -9.82
CA VAL A 170 5.26 -14.45 -8.49
C VAL A 170 5.20 -15.96 -8.21
N ALA A 171 4.93 -16.78 -9.22
CA ALA A 171 4.91 -18.23 -9.09
C ALA A 171 6.32 -18.85 -8.92
N SER A 172 7.38 -18.12 -9.27
CA SER A 172 8.78 -18.58 -9.14
C SER A 172 9.41 -18.30 -7.77
N TRP A 173 8.64 -18.06 -6.71
CA TRP A 173 9.17 -17.64 -5.39
C TRP A 173 10.13 -18.63 -4.72
N ARG A 174 10.15 -19.90 -5.14
CA ARG A 174 11.13 -20.91 -4.72
C ARG A 174 12.46 -20.84 -5.49
N ASN A 175 12.59 -19.89 -6.41
CA ASN A 175 13.81 -19.66 -7.20
C ASN A 175 14.08 -18.15 -7.29
N SER A 176 14.82 -17.64 -6.31
CA SER A 176 15.13 -16.21 -6.17
C SER A 176 15.93 -15.66 -7.36
N ALA A 177 16.86 -16.45 -7.90
CA ALA A 177 17.65 -16.08 -9.07
C ALA A 177 16.77 -15.86 -10.31
N ARG A 178 15.83 -16.79 -10.55
CA ARG A 178 14.83 -16.64 -11.62
C ARG A 178 13.93 -15.44 -11.39
N GLN A 179 13.41 -15.25 -10.17
CA GLN A 179 12.60 -14.07 -9.86
C GLN A 179 13.33 -12.77 -10.16
N ALA A 180 14.62 -12.69 -9.83
CA ALA A 180 15.43 -11.50 -10.10
C ALA A 180 15.57 -11.24 -11.61
N THR A 181 15.86 -12.27 -12.41
CA THR A 181 15.99 -12.17 -13.87
C THR A 181 14.67 -11.76 -14.53
N LEU A 182 13.58 -12.46 -14.22
CA LEU A 182 12.25 -12.15 -14.76
C LEU A 182 11.79 -10.75 -14.34
N ARG A 183 12.05 -10.34 -13.08
CA ARG A 183 11.74 -8.99 -12.59
C ARG A 183 12.48 -7.92 -13.39
N ALA A 184 13.78 -8.11 -13.65
CA ALA A 184 14.56 -7.14 -14.42
C ALA A 184 13.95 -6.94 -15.82
N SER A 185 13.48 -8.01 -16.46
CA SER A 185 12.76 -7.91 -17.72
C SER A 185 11.43 -7.17 -17.58
N PHE A 186 10.60 -7.57 -16.62
CA PHE A 186 9.28 -6.96 -16.41
C PHE A 186 9.38 -5.45 -16.15
N LEU A 187 10.33 -5.01 -15.33
CA LEU A 187 10.50 -3.58 -15.05
C LEU A 187 11.00 -2.78 -16.26
N ARG A 188 11.86 -3.38 -17.09
CA ARG A 188 12.31 -2.76 -18.34
C ARG A 188 11.15 -2.63 -19.33
N ASP A 189 10.40 -3.70 -19.54
CA ASP A 189 9.29 -3.73 -20.50
C ASP A 189 8.12 -2.85 -20.02
N LEU A 190 7.86 -2.83 -18.69
CA LEU A 190 6.92 -1.89 -18.06
C LEU A 190 7.35 -0.44 -18.29
N SER A 191 8.64 -0.12 -18.07
CA SER A 191 9.14 1.24 -18.27
C SER A 191 9.01 1.69 -19.73
N ASP A 192 9.33 0.81 -20.68
CA ASP A 192 9.21 1.12 -22.10
C ASP A 192 7.75 1.34 -22.51
N LYS A 193 6.87 0.38 -22.20
CA LYS A 193 5.44 0.47 -22.55
C LYS A 193 4.71 1.61 -21.82
N PHE A 194 4.82 1.67 -20.49
CA PHE A 194 4.06 2.63 -19.70
C PHE A 194 4.64 4.05 -19.78
N LEU A 195 5.96 4.22 -19.63
CA LEU A 195 6.56 5.57 -19.53
C LEU A 195 6.97 6.13 -20.90
N MET A 196 7.58 5.31 -21.76
CA MET A 196 8.10 5.79 -23.04
C MET A 196 7.01 5.81 -24.12
N GLN A 197 6.23 4.75 -24.22
CA GLN A 197 5.17 4.62 -25.23
C GLN A 197 3.81 5.15 -24.75
N SER A 198 3.67 5.43 -23.44
CA SER A 198 2.38 5.85 -22.84
C SER A 198 1.25 4.86 -23.12
N GLU A 199 1.56 3.57 -23.18
CA GLU A 199 0.57 2.51 -23.40
C GLU A 199 -0.32 2.36 -22.17
N ARG A 200 -1.63 2.16 -22.41
CA ARG A 200 -2.65 1.92 -21.40
C ARG A 200 -3.45 0.71 -21.82
N SER A 201 -3.25 -0.42 -21.14
CA SER A 201 -3.92 -1.67 -21.46
C SER A 201 -4.32 -2.43 -20.20
N LEU A 202 -5.37 -3.25 -20.31
CA LEU A 202 -5.79 -4.12 -19.20
C LEU A 202 -4.69 -5.15 -18.87
N ASP A 203 -3.89 -5.56 -19.86
CA ASP A 203 -2.70 -6.41 -19.66
C ASP A 203 -1.68 -5.75 -18.71
N LEU A 204 -1.31 -4.49 -18.97
CA LEU A 204 -0.41 -3.74 -18.09
C LEU A 204 -0.98 -3.61 -16.66
N LEU A 205 -2.25 -3.26 -16.53
CA LEU A 205 -2.89 -3.12 -15.22
C LEU A 205 -2.94 -4.45 -14.46
N GLN A 206 -3.39 -5.54 -15.11
CA GLN A 206 -3.46 -6.85 -14.49
C GLN A 206 -2.06 -7.37 -14.13
N GLY A 207 -1.07 -7.16 -15.00
CA GLY A 207 0.34 -7.45 -14.70
C GLY A 207 0.82 -6.71 -13.46
N LEU A 208 0.54 -5.41 -13.34
CA LEU A 208 0.85 -4.63 -12.14
C LEU A 208 0.13 -5.13 -10.88
N ILE A 209 -1.15 -5.51 -10.99
CA ILE A 209 -1.94 -6.07 -9.87
C ILE A 209 -1.31 -7.38 -9.38
N VAL A 210 -0.99 -8.30 -10.29
CA VAL A 210 -0.37 -9.59 -9.94
C VAL A 210 1.01 -9.36 -9.34
N TYR A 211 1.83 -8.53 -9.97
CA TYR A 211 3.14 -8.17 -9.49
C TYR A 211 3.03 -7.64 -8.05
N PHE A 212 2.26 -6.57 -7.82
CA PHE A 212 2.06 -6.01 -6.49
C PHE A 212 1.58 -7.03 -5.44
N GLY A 213 0.69 -7.96 -5.81
CA GLY A 213 0.12 -8.97 -4.91
C GLY A 213 1.16 -9.78 -4.12
N TRP A 214 2.33 -10.05 -4.69
CA TRP A 214 3.42 -10.79 -4.02
C TRP A 214 4.74 -10.01 -3.97
N CYS A 215 4.67 -8.68 -3.95
CA CYS A 215 5.88 -7.87 -4.02
C CYS A 215 6.84 -8.00 -2.84
N HIS A 216 6.37 -8.50 -1.69
CA HIS A 216 7.20 -8.77 -0.52
C HIS A 216 8.39 -9.70 -0.81
N PHE A 217 8.29 -10.62 -1.78
CA PHE A 217 9.40 -11.52 -2.14
C PHE A 217 10.61 -10.80 -2.72
N TYR A 218 10.42 -9.65 -3.36
CA TYR A 218 11.49 -8.99 -4.11
C TYR A 218 11.66 -7.51 -3.75
N THR A 219 10.71 -6.85 -3.11
CA THR A 219 10.92 -5.49 -2.58
C THR A 219 11.69 -5.57 -1.25
N ILE A 220 12.89 -5.01 -1.21
CA ILE A 220 13.71 -4.94 0.00
C ILE A 220 13.19 -3.78 0.87
N THR A 221 13.15 -2.56 0.31
CA THR A 221 12.62 -1.37 0.99
C THR A 221 11.13 -1.19 0.65
N PHE A 222 10.28 -2.03 1.25
CA PHE A 222 8.84 -2.06 0.94
C PHE A 222 8.15 -0.70 1.08
N ARG A 223 8.57 0.16 2.02
CA ARG A 223 7.99 1.49 2.18
C ARG A 223 8.11 2.37 0.95
N SER A 224 9.27 2.40 0.32
CA SER A 224 9.52 3.26 -0.83
C SER A 224 9.15 2.53 -2.13
N GLU A 225 9.50 1.26 -2.28
CA GLU A 225 9.21 0.49 -3.50
C GLU A 225 7.74 0.09 -3.59
N GLY A 226 7.14 -0.44 -2.51
CA GLY A 226 5.75 -0.89 -2.50
C GLY A 226 4.77 0.25 -2.73
N TYR A 227 4.95 1.39 -2.07
CA TYR A 227 4.10 2.56 -2.31
C TYR A 227 4.21 3.11 -3.74
N ARG A 228 5.44 3.12 -4.31
CA ARG A 228 5.65 3.52 -5.71
C ARG A 228 4.93 2.58 -6.68
N LEU A 229 5.05 1.27 -6.49
CA LEU A 229 4.32 0.27 -7.28
C LEU A 229 2.80 0.49 -7.20
N ALA A 230 2.27 0.65 -5.98
CA ALA A 230 0.85 0.90 -5.78
C ALA A 230 0.39 2.19 -6.48
N THR A 231 1.20 3.25 -6.41
CA THR A 231 0.90 4.52 -7.09
C THR A 231 0.83 4.34 -8.60
N ILE A 232 1.78 3.60 -9.20
CA ILE A 232 1.78 3.31 -10.64
C ILE A 232 0.54 2.48 -11.02
N LEU A 233 0.22 1.45 -10.25
CA LEU A 233 -0.97 0.60 -10.44
C LEU A 233 -2.26 1.44 -10.43
N VAL A 234 -2.45 2.27 -9.40
CA VAL A 234 -3.63 3.13 -9.27
C VAL A 234 -3.68 4.16 -10.40
N THR A 235 -2.54 4.74 -10.78
CA THR A 235 -2.45 5.68 -11.90
C THR A 235 -2.87 5.02 -13.21
N MET A 236 -2.40 3.80 -13.50
CA MET A 236 -2.82 3.03 -14.67
C MET A 236 -4.34 2.79 -14.68
N ALA A 237 -4.94 2.43 -13.55
CA ALA A 237 -6.38 2.23 -13.45
C ALA A 237 -7.18 3.52 -13.73
N ILE A 238 -6.71 4.66 -13.21
CA ILE A 238 -7.32 5.98 -13.47
C ILE A 238 -7.18 6.35 -14.95
N GLU A 239 -5.99 6.18 -15.53
CA GLU A 239 -5.72 6.51 -16.93
C GLU A 239 -6.48 5.62 -17.91
N LEU A 240 -6.74 4.35 -17.55
CA LEU A 240 -7.63 3.46 -18.31
C LEU A 240 -9.11 3.88 -18.27
N GLY A 241 -9.50 4.71 -17.31
CA GLY A 241 -10.90 5.15 -17.14
C GLY A 241 -11.83 4.17 -16.44
N ILE A 242 -11.33 3.00 -16.04
CA ILE A 242 -12.14 1.96 -15.39
C ILE A 242 -12.64 2.37 -14.00
N THR A 243 -12.08 3.44 -13.43
CA THR A 243 -12.50 4.03 -12.15
C THR A 243 -13.80 4.83 -12.25
N GLN A 244 -14.33 5.02 -13.47
CA GLN A 244 -15.61 5.67 -13.73
C GLN A 244 -16.53 4.71 -14.51
N LYS A 245 -17.84 5.00 -14.45
CA LYS A 245 -18.83 4.30 -15.28
C LYS A 245 -18.43 4.45 -16.75
N PRO A 246 -18.57 3.41 -17.59
CA PRO A 246 -18.38 3.56 -19.04
C PRO A 246 -19.23 4.74 -19.51
N LEU A 247 -18.57 5.78 -20.01
CA LEU A 247 -19.26 7.00 -20.40
C LEU A 247 -20.08 6.72 -21.66
N SER A 248 -21.39 7.00 -21.63
CA SER A 248 -22.01 7.62 -22.80
C SER A 248 -21.54 9.07 -22.78
N VAL A 249 -20.80 9.50 -23.80
CA VAL A 249 -20.23 10.86 -24.01
C VAL A 249 -20.86 11.94 -23.10
N THR A 250 -20.07 12.54 -22.20
CA THR A 250 -20.60 13.59 -21.31
C THR A 250 -20.66 14.95 -22.01
N GLN A 251 -21.53 15.84 -21.53
CA GLN A 251 -21.58 17.23 -22.02
C GLN A 251 -20.26 17.97 -21.81
N HIS A 252 -19.47 17.59 -20.80
CA HIS A 252 -18.14 18.17 -20.54
C HIS A 252 -17.12 17.77 -21.63
N ASP A 253 -17.16 16.52 -22.09
CA ASP A 253 -16.28 16.01 -23.17
C ASP A 253 -16.59 16.70 -24.50
N LEU A 254 -17.87 16.93 -24.78
CA LEU A 254 -18.33 17.70 -25.95
C LEU A 254 -17.87 19.16 -25.90
N LEU A 255 -17.88 19.78 -24.72
CA LEU A 255 -17.45 21.17 -24.53
C LEU A 255 -15.94 21.36 -24.66
N LEU A 256 -15.14 20.37 -24.25
CA LEU A 256 -13.69 20.42 -24.34
C LEU A 256 -13.15 20.00 -25.72
N ASN A 257 -14.02 19.52 -26.62
CA ASN A 257 -13.64 18.89 -27.88
C ASN A 257 -12.52 17.86 -27.68
N SER A 258 -12.56 17.19 -26.51
CA SER A 258 -11.61 16.15 -26.17
C SER A 258 -12.09 14.92 -26.91
N SER A 259 -11.36 14.51 -27.96
CA SER A 259 -11.47 13.14 -28.46
C SER A 259 -11.35 12.24 -27.25
N SER A 260 -12.43 11.59 -26.83
CA SER A 260 -12.45 10.88 -25.55
C SER A 260 -11.25 9.94 -25.52
N ILE A 261 -10.39 10.09 -24.51
CA ILE A 261 -9.21 9.24 -24.29
C ILE A 261 -9.65 7.79 -24.00
N TYR A 262 -10.94 7.59 -23.73
CA TYR A 262 -11.55 6.31 -23.45
C TYR A 262 -11.91 5.54 -24.74
N PRO A 263 -11.61 4.22 -24.81
CA PRO A 263 -11.99 3.40 -25.94
C PRO A 263 -13.52 3.40 -26.08
N GLN A 264 -14.00 3.83 -27.25
CA GLN A 264 -15.40 3.64 -27.64
C GLN A 264 -15.63 2.13 -27.77
N THR A 265 -16.38 1.53 -26.85
CA THR A 265 -16.82 0.15 -27.04
C THR A 265 -17.86 0.14 -28.16
N ASN A 266 -17.53 -0.52 -29.28
CA ASN A 266 -18.40 -0.73 -30.45
C ASN A 266 -19.61 -1.63 -30.15
N GLU A 267 -19.89 -1.96 -28.88
CA GLU A 267 -21.08 -2.70 -28.52
C GLU A 267 -22.28 -1.75 -28.54
N ALA A 268 -23.22 -2.04 -29.44
CA ALA A 268 -24.50 -1.33 -29.64
C ALA A 268 -25.46 -1.39 -28.43
N THR A 269 -24.94 -1.65 -27.23
CA THR A 269 -25.65 -1.60 -25.96
C THR A 269 -24.72 -0.91 -24.96
N SER A 270 -25.05 0.30 -24.49
CA SER A 270 -24.24 0.97 -23.46
C SER A 270 -24.34 0.16 -22.16
N SER A 271 -23.40 -0.76 -21.94
CA SER A 271 -23.32 -1.48 -20.66
C SER A 271 -23.06 -0.49 -19.54
N ARG A 272 -23.83 -0.58 -18.45
CA ARG A 272 -23.62 0.20 -17.21
C ARG A 272 -22.24 -0.04 -16.60
N PHE A 273 -21.57 -1.14 -16.96
CA PHE A 273 -20.34 -1.62 -16.38
C PHE A 273 -19.31 -2.01 -17.44
N TRP A 274 -18.02 -1.87 -17.09
CA TRP A 274 -16.93 -2.49 -17.84
C TRP A 274 -16.97 -4.02 -17.76
N SER A 275 -16.11 -4.69 -18.52
CA SER A 275 -15.95 -6.16 -18.48
C SER A 275 -15.73 -6.67 -17.05
N TYR A 276 -16.01 -7.95 -16.80
CA TYR A 276 -15.82 -8.57 -15.48
C TYR A 276 -14.38 -8.44 -14.99
N GLU A 277 -13.40 -8.68 -15.87
CA GLU A 277 -11.98 -8.50 -15.58
C GLU A 277 -11.63 -7.06 -15.20
N ALA A 278 -12.17 -6.07 -15.93
CA ALA A 278 -11.93 -4.65 -15.62
C ALA A 278 -12.57 -4.24 -14.29
N ARG A 279 -13.76 -4.76 -13.95
CA ARG A 279 -14.39 -4.55 -12.64
C ARG A 279 -13.53 -5.13 -11.50
N ARG A 280 -13.03 -6.36 -11.63
CA ARG A 280 -12.11 -6.97 -10.65
C ARG A 280 -10.83 -6.16 -10.52
N ALA A 281 -10.26 -5.71 -11.64
CA ALA A 281 -9.04 -4.89 -11.65
C ALA A 281 -9.25 -3.52 -10.97
N PHE A 282 -10.39 -2.87 -11.17
CA PHE A 282 -10.75 -1.64 -10.48
C PHE A 282 -10.91 -1.86 -8.96
N ILE A 283 -11.59 -2.94 -8.55
CA ILE A 283 -11.69 -3.31 -7.13
C ILE A 283 -10.29 -3.53 -6.54
N ALA A 284 -9.39 -4.22 -7.25
CA ALA A 284 -8.00 -4.39 -6.84
C ALA A 284 -7.30 -3.04 -6.62
N ALA A 285 -7.42 -2.11 -7.58
CA ALA A 285 -6.79 -0.80 -7.48
C ALA A 285 -7.30 0.00 -6.26
N HIS A 286 -8.60 -0.08 -5.96
CA HIS A 286 -9.17 0.54 -4.76
C HIS A 286 -8.64 -0.12 -3.47
N VAL A 287 -8.65 -1.46 -3.40
CA VAL A 287 -8.13 -2.22 -2.25
C VAL A 287 -6.64 -1.89 -2.02
N VAL A 288 -5.84 -1.88 -3.08
CA VAL A 288 -4.41 -1.54 -3.03
C VAL A 288 -4.20 -0.10 -2.57
N SER A 289 -4.96 0.85 -3.12
CA SER A 289 -4.91 2.26 -2.69
C SER A 289 -5.14 2.37 -1.19
N THR A 290 -6.27 1.85 -0.70
CA THR A 290 -6.62 1.95 0.71
C THR A 290 -5.61 1.23 1.59
N PHE A 291 -5.18 0.02 1.23
CA PHE A 291 -4.14 -0.69 1.97
C PHE A 291 -2.85 0.11 2.11
N CYS A 292 -2.41 0.79 1.04
CA CYS A 292 -1.23 1.64 1.09
C CYS A 292 -1.42 2.86 2.00
N CYS A 293 -2.63 3.39 2.12
CA CYS A 293 -2.93 4.43 3.11
C CYS A 293 -2.68 3.92 4.53
N LEU A 294 -3.16 2.70 4.82
CA LEU A 294 -3.01 2.06 6.13
C LEU A 294 -1.53 1.76 6.43
N ALA A 295 -0.86 1.10 5.48
CA ALA A 295 0.51 0.64 5.64
C ALA A 295 1.55 1.78 5.68
N PHE A 296 1.30 2.89 4.99
CA PHE A 296 2.28 3.98 4.86
C PHE A 296 1.85 5.30 5.49
N ARG A 297 0.65 5.37 6.08
CA ARG A 297 0.04 6.59 6.64
C ARG A 297 0.01 7.74 5.62
N ARG A 298 -0.37 7.41 4.38
CA ARG A 298 -0.51 8.35 3.25
C ARG A 298 -1.98 8.53 2.89
N HIS A 299 -2.30 9.61 2.19
CA HIS A 299 -3.64 9.85 1.67
C HIS A 299 -4.04 8.78 0.63
N SER A 300 -5.34 8.54 0.51
CA SER A 300 -5.91 7.67 -0.53
C SER A 300 -5.74 8.28 -1.90
N LEU A 301 -5.14 7.51 -2.81
CA LEU A 301 -4.99 7.86 -4.21
C LEU A 301 -6.28 7.62 -4.99
N LEU A 302 -7.09 6.67 -4.52
CA LEU A 302 -8.36 6.26 -5.11
C LEU A 302 -9.40 6.06 -3.99
N PRO A 303 -10.02 7.16 -3.52
CA PRO A 303 -11.01 7.11 -2.45
C PRO A 303 -12.18 6.19 -2.78
N HIS A 304 -12.81 5.65 -1.75
CA HIS A 304 -14.03 4.87 -1.91
C HIS A 304 -15.14 5.66 -2.64
N THR A 305 -15.84 4.98 -3.57
CA THR A 305 -16.93 5.56 -4.34
C THR A 305 -18.11 4.60 -4.44
N GLN A 306 -19.32 5.12 -4.62
CA GLN A 306 -20.49 4.28 -4.90
C GLN A 306 -20.29 3.38 -6.12
N TYR A 307 -19.45 3.78 -7.07
CA TYR A 307 -19.21 2.99 -8.27
C TYR A 307 -18.38 1.72 -8.01
N VAL A 308 -17.43 1.71 -7.06
CA VAL A 308 -16.71 0.47 -6.70
C VAL A 308 -17.65 -0.52 -6.01
N GLU A 309 -18.62 -0.03 -5.22
CA GLU A 309 -19.68 -0.87 -4.65
C GLU A 309 -20.64 -1.40 -5.72
N ASP A 310 -21.05 -0.56 -6.67
CA ASP A 310 -21.88 -0.98 -7.81
C ASP A 310 -21.16 -2.09 -8.61
N CYS A 311 -19.85 -1.94 -8.85
CA CYS A 311 -19.02 -2.94 -9.52
C CYS A 311 -19.00 -4.26 -8.73
N ALA A 312 -18.71 -4.23 -7.43
CA ALA A 312 -18.65 -5.44 -6.61
C ALA A 312 -20.02 -6.12 -6.48
N SER A 313 -21.10 -5.34 -6.35
CA SER A 313 -22.48 -5.85 -6.30
C SER A 313 -22.88 -6.50 -7.62
N SER A 314 -22.46 -5.93 -8.75
CA SER A 314 -22.72 -6.51 -10.07
C SER A 314 -22.00 -7.85 -10.27
N LEU A 315 -20.77 -8.00 -9.74
CA LEU A 315 -20.03 -9.27 -9.78
C LEU A 315 -20.66 -10.31 -8.85
N ALA A 316 -21.14 -9.90 -7.67
CA ALA A 316 -21.83 -10.81 -6.75
C ALA A 316 -23.19 -11.28 -7.28
N SER A 317 -23.88 -10.45 -8.08
CA SER A 317 -25.19 -10.78 -8.66
C SER A 317 -25.08 -11.74 -9.85
N ASP A 318 -23.97 -11.70 -10.58
CA ASP A 318 -23.69 -12.56 -11.73
C ASP A 318 -22.23 -13.03 -11.70
N PRO A 319 -21.89 -13.99 -10.81
CA PRO A 319 -20.52 -14.41 -10.59
C PRO A 319 -20.01 -15.32 -11.73
N GLN A 320 -18.86 -14.99 -12.33
CA GLN A 320 -18.17 -15.88 -13.27
C GLN A 320 -17.19 -16.82 -12.56
N CYS A 321 -16.69 -16.43 -11.39
CA CYS A 321 -15.84 -17.26 -10.54
C CYS A 321 -16.29 -17.18 -9.08
N PRO A 322 -16.01 -18.21 -8.25
CA PRO A 322 -16.47 -18.26 -6.86
C PRO A 322 -16.10 -17.01 -6.04
N SER A 323 -14.92 -16.45 -6.29
CA SER A 323 -14.42 -15.26 -5.60
C SER A 323 -15.20 -13.98 -5.89
N ASP A 324 -15.95 -13.89 -7.01
CA ASP A 324 -16.74 -12.70 -7.35
C ASP A 324 -17.77 -12.37 -6.27
N SER A 325 -18.39 -13.40 -5.71
CA SER A 325 -19.36 -13.28 -4.62
C SER A 325 -18.76 -12.69 -3.34
N THR A 326 -17.43 -12.77 -3.19
CA THR A 326 -16.72 -12.33 -1.99
C THR A 326 -16.20 -10.88 -2.08
N LEU A 327 -16.02 -10.35 -3.29
CA LEU A 327 -15.39 -9.04 -3.52
C LEU A 327 -16.17 -7.88 -2.91
N ILE A 328 -17.49 -8.01 -2.76
CA ILE A 328 -18.31 -7.00 -2.06
C ILE A 328 -17.92 -6.84 -0.60
N TYR A 329 -17.53 -7.92 0.08
CA TYR A 329 -17.12 -7.88 1.47
C TYR A 329 -15.73 -7.27 1.63
N TRP A 330 -14.82 -7.51 0.67
CA TRP A 330 -13.53 -6.81 0.58
C TRP A 330 -13.73 -5.30 0.46
N VAL A 331 -14.56 -4.86 -0.50
CA VAL A 331 -14.83 -3.44 -0.73
C VAL A 331 -15.38 -2.77 0.54
N LYS A 332 -16.35 -3.40 1.21
CA LYS A 332 -16.92 -2.88 2.45
C LYS A 332 -15.92 -2.83 3.60
N ASN A 333 -15.08 -3.86 3.75
CA ASN A 333 -14.03 -3.88 4.77
C ASN A 333 -13.01 -2.77 4.55
N MET A 334 -12.55 -2.58 3.30
CA MET A 334 -11.61 -1.51 2.96
C MET A 334 -12.24 -0.13 3.12
N ALA A 335 -13.52 0.06 2.78
CA ALA A 335 -14.23 1.31 3.03
C ALA A 335 -14.27 1.67 4.53
N LEU A 336 -14.52 0.67 5.38
CA LEU A 336 -14.47 0.86 6.84
C LEU A 336 -13.05 1.21 7.30
N ALA A 337 -12.02 0.55 6.79
CA ALA A 337 -10.64 0.87 7.13
C ALA A 337 -10.24 2.30 6.70
N GLU A 338 -10.70 2.75 5.53
CA GLU A 338 -10.53 4.14 5.08
C GLU A 338 -11.24 5.12 6.03
N LEU A 339 -12.46 4.79 6.47
CA LEU A 339 -13.20 5.61 7.43
C LEU A 339 -12.47 5.73 8.78
N VAL A 340 -11.87 4.66 9.30
CA VAL A 340 -11.05 4.68 10.52
C VAL A 340 -9.89 5.67 10.37
N LEU A 341 -9.17 5.59 9.25
CA LEU A 341 -8.04 6.49 8.96
C LEU A 341 -8.48 7.95 8.89
N MET A 342 -9.59 8.24 8.20
CA MET A 342 -10.13 9.61 8.10
C MET A 342 -10.65 10.14 9.44
N THR A 343 -11.15 9.26 10.31
CA THR A 343 -11.70 9.63 11.61
C THR A 343 -10.61 10.02 12.60
N PHE A 344 -9.51 9.28 12.63
CA PHE A 344 -8.43 9.48 13.62
C PHE A 344 -7.21 10.23 13.09
N ASP A 345 -7.12 10.46 11.77
CA ASP A 345 -6.01 11.12 11.08
C ASP A 345 -4.63 10.64 11.57
N SER A 346 -4.44 9.32 11.62
CA SER A 346 -3.26 8.66 12.21
C SER A 346 -1.91 9.06 11.59
N GLY A 347 -1.91 9.85 10.50
CA GLY A 347 -0.71 10.36 9.84
C GLY A 347 -0.30 11.78 10.24
N SER A 348 -1.17 12.56 10.91
CA SER A 348 -0.85 13.92 11.35
C SER A 348 -0.70 13.98 12.88
N ARG A 349 0.49 14.40 13.36
CA ARG A 349 0.75 14.58 14.80
C ARG A 349 -0.08 15.73 15.40
N GLU A 350 -0.68 16.56 14.56
CA GLU A 350 -1.32 17.81 14.93
C GLU A 350 -2.78 17.61 15.39
N ARG A 351 -3.54 16.69 14.79
CA ARG A 351 -4.96 16.46 15.14
C ARG A 351 -5.21 15.44 16.24
N ILE A 352 -4.27 14.53 16.48
CA ILE A 352 -4.39 13.52 17.56
C ILE A 352 -4.52 14.19 18.94
N CYS A 353 -3.90 15.37 19.13
CA CYS A 353 -3.99 16.14 20.38
C CYS A 353 -5.35 16.82 20.61
N GLU A 354 -6.27 16.83 19.63
CA GLU A 354 -7.58 17.49 19.74
C GLU A 354 -8.70 16.57 20.26
N LEU A 355 -8.47 15.25 20.27
CA LEU A 355 -9.43 14.24 20.71
C LEU A 355 -9.16 13.82 22.15
N ASN A 356 -10.11 14.09 23.07
CA ASN A 356 -10.07 13.54 24.42
C ASN A 356 -10.56 12.08 24.44
N ASP A 357 -10.24 11.35 25.51
CA ASP A 357 -10.51 9.91 25.61
C ASP A 357 -12.00 9.55 25.45
N ASP A 358 -12.91 10.39 25.94
CA ASP A 358 -14.36 10.16 25.81
C ASP A 358 -14.82 10.24 24.34
N LYS A 359 -14.31 11.22 23.57
CA LYS A 359 -14.59 11.31 22.13
C LYS A 359 -14.01 10.11 21.38
N ILE A 360 -12.79 9.71 21.73
CA ILE A 360 -12.15 8.53 21.11
C ILE A 360 -13.00 7.30 21.38
N GLN A 361 -13.42 7.08 22.63
CA GLN A 361 -14.26 5.94 23.00
C GLN A 361 -15.60 5.92 22.24
N LEU A 362 -16.24 7.09 22.09
CA LEU A 362 -17.48 7.20 21.31
C LEU A 362 -17.26 6.83 19.85
N LEU A 363 -16.23 7.38 19.20
CA LEU A 363 -15.91 7.10 17.81
C LEU A 363 -15.55 5.62 17.58
N VAL A 364 -14.72 5.05 18.48
CA VAL A 364 -14.40 3.62 18.48
C VAL A 364 -15.67 2.77 18.56
N LYS A 365 -16.61 3.09 19.48
CA LYS A 365 -17.87 2.36 19.59
C LYS A 365 -18.71 2.41 18.31
N VAL A 366 -18.76 3.55 17.63
CA VAL A 366 -19.48 3.69 16.35
C VAL A 366 -18.82 2.83 15.27
N LEU A 367 -17.49 2.87 15.15
CA LEU A 367 -16.75 2.09 14.16
C LEU A 367 -16.84 0.58 14.42
N VAL A 368 -16.74 0.15 15.68
CA VAL A 368 -16.92 -1.26 16.07
C VAL A 368 -18.32 -1.74 15.73
N ARG A 369 -19.35 -0.93 15.98
CA ARG A 369 -20.72 -1.28 15.58
C ARG A 369 -20.84 -1.50 14.07
N GLN A 370 -20.25 -0.63 13.25
CA GLN A 370 -20.25 -0.82 11.80
C GLN A 370 -19.48 -2.09 11.39
N LEU A 371 -18.38 -2.39 12.08
CA LEU A 371 -17.63 -3.63 11.86
C LEU A 371 -18.45 -4.88 12.22
N ASP A 372 -19.20 -4.85 13.32
CA ASP A 372 -20.06 -5.95 13.75
C ASP A 372 -21.25 -6.14 12.79
N GLU A 373 -21.84 -5.04 12.31
CA GLU A 373 -22.86 -5.06 11.25
C GLU A 373 -22.29 -5.67 9.95
N TRP A 374 -21.06 -5.30 9.55
CA TRP A 374 -20.38 -5.93 8.42
C TRP A 374 -20.14 -7.42 8.64
N ARG A 375 -19.63 -7.83 9.82
CA ARG A 375 -19.41 -9.24 10.17
C ARG A 375 -20.69 -10.06 10.06
N ALA A 376 -21.83 -9.51 10.51
CA ALA A 376 -23.13 -10.17 10.43
C ALA A 376 -23.61 -10.43 9.00
N THR A 377 -23.07 -9.71 8.01
CA THR A 377 -23.38 -9.95 6.58
C THR A 377 -22.53 -11.04 5.94
N LEU A 378 -21.47 -11.51 6.61
CA LEU A 378 -20.56 -12.50 6.04
C LEU A 378 -21.24 -13.87 5.93
N PRO A 379 -21.02 -14.60 4.81
CA PRO A 379 -21.42 -15.99 4.72
C PRO A 379 -20.65 -16.85 5.74
N PRO A 380 -21.17 -18.06 6.07
CA PRO A 380 -20.46 -19.00 6.94
C PRO A 380 -19.02 -19.23 6.47
N PRO A 381 -18.08 -19.45 7.41
CA PRO A 381 -16.68 -19.66 7.08
C PRO A 381 -16.50 -20.95 6.26
N THR A 382 -15.74 -20.83 5.18
CA THR A 382 -15.33 -21.87 4.23
C THR A 382 -13.85 -21.65 3.90
N SER A 383 -13.23 -22.58 3.19
CA SER A 383 -11.85 -22.39 2.72
C SER A 383 -11.67 -21.17 1.82
N VAL A 384 -12.69 -20.77 1.06
CA VAL A 384 -12.62 -19.67 0.08
C VAL A 384 -12.79 -18.28 0.71
N ASN A 385 -13.50 -18.18 1.84
CA ASN A 385 -13.83 -16.91 2.49
C ASN A 385 -13.29 -16.78 3.92
N GLY A 386 -12.51 -17.74 4.40
CA GLY A 386 -11.96 -17.76 5.77
C GLY A 386 -11.12 -16.53 6.09
N HIS A 387 -10.42 -15.95 5.10
CA HIS A 387 -9.68 -14.71 5.26
C HIS A 387 -10.56 -13.50 5.59
N LEU A 388 -11.82 -13.47 5.14
CA LEU A 388 -12.77 -12.41 5.50
C LEU A 388 -13.12 -12.45 6.99
N HIS A 389 -13.21 -13.65 7.57
CA HIS A 389 -13.45 -13.79 9.02
C HIS A 389 -12.23 -13.35 9.83
N ARG A 390 -11.00 -13.63 9.37
CA ARG A 390 -9.77 -13.09 9.99
C ARG A 390 -9.70 -11.57 9.88
N ALA A 391 -10.06 -11.01 8.73
CA ALA A 391 -10.10 -9.56 8.50
C ALA A 391 -10.98 -8.81 9.53
N TYR A 392 -11.98 -9.46 10.13
CA TYR A 392 -12.73 -8.90 11.26
C TYR A 392 -11.83 -8.59 12.47
N HIS A 393 -11.02 -9.57 12.90
CA HIS A 393 -10.17 -9.42 14.07
C HIS A 393 -9.07 -8.39 13.80
N CYS A 394 -8.45 -8.43 12.62
CA CYS A 394 -7.50 -7.42 12.18
C CYS A 394 -8.11 -6.00 12.16
N SER A 395 -9.30 -5.83 11.58
CA SER A 395 -9.99 -4.53 11.51
C SER A 395 -10.39 -4.02 12.89
N ARG A 396 -10.82 -4.91 13.80
CA ARG A 396 -11.14 -4.56 15.18
C ARG A 396 -9.89 -4.10 15.92
N ALA A 397 -8.76 -4.78 15.75
CA ALA A 397 -7.48 -4.34 16.32
C ALA A 397 -7.08 -2.96 15.78
N TYR A 398 -7.24 -2.74 14.47
CA TYR A 398 -6.96 -1.47 13.81
C TYR A 398 -7.83 -0.30 14.32
N ILE A 399 -9.13 -0.51 14.54
CA ILE A 399 -10.01 0.51 15.12
C ILE A 399 -9.53 0.94 16.51
N HIS A 400 -9.10 -0.02 17.33
CA HIS A 400 -8.63 0.24 18.70
C HIS A 400 -7.19 0.73 18.77
N GLU A 401 -6.47 0.72 17.65
CA GLU A 401 -5.10 1.23 17.54
C GLU A 401 -4.96 2.65 18.09
N VAL A 402 -5.98 3.48 17.88
CA VAL A 402 -6.03 4.87 18.36
C VAL A 402 -5.74 4.98 19.88
N GLY A 403 -6.03 3.93 20.65
CA GLY A 403 -5.71 3.80 22.07
C GLY A 403 -4.21 3.98 22.38
N LEU A 404 -3.35 3.65 21.42
CA LEU A 404 -1.89 3.69 21.54
C LEU A 404 -1.31 5.08 21.19
N TYR A 405 -2.12 6.02 20.71
CA TYR A 405 -1.65 7.31 20.21
C TYR A 405 -1.47 8.33 21.33
N GLY A 406 -0.57 9.30 21.16
CA GLY A 406 -0.44 10.44 22.09
C GLY A 406 -0.03 10.09 23.53
N LEU A 407 0.34 8.84 23.82
CA LEU A 407 0.87 8.44 25.12
C LEU A 407 2.31 8.99 25.25
N VAL A 408 2.49 9.98 26.13
CA VAL A 408 3.79 10.56 26.46
C VAL A 408 4.44 9.74 27.58
N GLN A 409 5.77 9.68 27.58
CA GLN A 409 6.56 8.99 28.60
C GLN A 409 6.13 9.38 30.02
N GLY A 410 5.82 8.38 30.85
CA GLY A 410 5.45 8.56 32.26
C GLY A 410 3.99 8.97 32.51
N GLN A 411 3.17 9.20 31.47
CA GLN A 411 1.74 9.41 31.67
C GLN A 411 1.01 8.09 31.88
N THR A 412 0.26 8.00 32.97
CA THR A 412 -0.69 6.90 33.18
C THR A 412 -1.89 7.10 32.26
N PRO A 413 -2.20 6.13 31.37
CA PRO A 413 -3.39 6.20 30.54
C PRO A 413 -4.65 6.23 31.41
N SER A 414 -5.69 6.94 30.97
CA SER A 414 -6.98 6.91 31.66
C SER A 414 -7.59 5.51 31.64
N VAL A 415 -8.53 5.22 32.54
CA VAL A 415 -9.27 3.94 32.54
C VAL A 415 -9.96 3.69 31.19
N THR A 416 -10.51 4.75 30.58
CA THR A 416 -11.10 4.69 29.24
C THR A 416 -10.07 4.28 28.19
N ARG A 417 -8.88 4.87 28.24
CA ARG A 417 -7.77 4.57 27.34
C ARG A 417 -7.28 3.13 27.50
N ILE A 418 -7.12 2.67 28.75
CA ILE A 418 -6.74 1.29 29.08
C ILE A 418 -7.74 0.30 28.48
N SER A 419 -9.04 0.55 28.61
CA SER A 419 -10.07 -0.30 28.02
C SER A 419 -9.94 -0.42 26.50
N ILE A 420 -9.65 0.68 25.80
CA ILE A 420 -9.43 0.69 24.34
C ILE A 420 -8.18 -0.13 23.99
N ILE A 421 -7.09 0.04 24.73
CA ILE A 421 -5.83 -0.71 24.51
C ILE A 421 -6.03 -2.21 24.78
N TYR A 422 -6.79 -2.57 25.81
CA TYR A 422 -7.11 -3.97 26.10
C TYR A 422 -7.89 -4.63 24.97
N GLU A 423 -8.86 -3.93 24.38
CA GLU A 423 -9.58 -4.42 23.21
C GLU A 423 -8.66 -4.52 21.98
N CYS A 424 -7.70 -3.61 21.79
CA CYS A 424 -6.67 -3.72 20.76
C CYS A 424 -5.83 -4.99 20.94
N PHE A 425 -5.35 -5.26 22.17
CA PHE A 425 -4.64 -6.48 22.53
C PHE A 425 -5.48 -7.72 22.26
N SER A 426 -6.71 -7.78 22.77
CA SER A 426 -7.60 -8.94 22.64
C SER A 426 -7.94 -9.25 21.19
N ALA A 427 -8.21 -8.23 20.38
CA ALA A 427 -8.48 -8.41 18.95
C ALA A 427 -7.24 -8.90 18.20
N SER A 428 -6.06 -8.33 18.48
CA SER A 428 -4.79 -8.76 17.86
C SER A 428 -4.43 -10.18 18.28
N MET A 429 -4.64 -10.54 19.54
CA MET A 429 -4.42 -11.88 20.06
C MET A 429 -5.29 -12.92 19.35
N LYS A 430 -6.58 -12.62 19.13
CA LYS A 430 -7.50 -13.50 18.39
C LYS A 430 -7.09 -13.67 16.93
N ASP A 431 -6.73 -12.58 16.25
CA ASP A 431 -6.23 -12.63 14.87
C ASP A 431 -4.98 -13.53 14.75
N LEU A 432 -4.02 -13.36 15.66
CA LEU A 432 -2.82 -14.19 15.71
C LEU A 432 -3.14 -15.65 16.04
N SER A 433 -4.08 -15.92 16.95
CA SER A 433 -4.54 -17.27 17.26
C SER A 433 -5.12 -17.96 16.02
N ASP A 434 -6.02 -17.30 15.29
CA ASP A 434 -6.60 -17.84 14.06
C ASP A 434 -5.53 -18.12 12.99
N ILE A 435 -4.52 -17.25 12.88
CA ILE A 435 -3.39 -17.44 11.97
C ILE A 435 -2.53 -18.65 12.36
N LEU A 436 -2.34 -18.88 13.67
CA LEU A 436 -1.59 -20.03 14.16
C LEU A 436 -2.31 -21.37 13.89
N GLU A 437 -3.60 -21.37 13.57
CA GLU A 437 -4.32 -22.59 13.18
C GLU A 437 -4.07 -22.97 11.71
N LEU A 438 -3.59 -22.04 10.89
CA LEU A 438 -3.34 -22.29 9.46
C LEU A 438 -2.13 -23.19 9.23
N SER A 439 -2.19 -23.94 8.14
CA SER A 439 -1.07 -24.76 7.67
C SER A 439 0.05 -23.91 7.04
N LEU A 440 1.25 -24.48 6.94
CA LEU A 440 2.36 -23.83 6.22
C LEU A 440 2.05 -23.65 4.73
N ASP A 441 1.33 -24.59 4.12
CA ASP A 441 0.96 -24.51 2.71
C ASP A 441 0.05 -23.31 2.44
N GLU A 442 -0.97 -23.09 3.28
CA GLU A 442 -1.84 -21.92 3.20
C GLU A 442 -1.05 -20.60 3.38
N MET A 443 -0.13 -20.55 4.34
CA MET A 443 0.73 -19.38 4.56
C MET A 443 1.69 -19.13 3.39
N SER A 444 2.11 -20.18 2.67
CA SER A 444 3.03 -20.05 1.53
C SER A 444 2.40 -19.36 0.32
N GLU A 445 1.08 -19.31 0.26
CA GLU A 445 0.30 -18.73 -0.83
C GLU A 445 -0.13 -17.28 -0.58
N TRP A 446 0.17 -16.77 0.61
CA TRP A 446 -0.22 -15.44 1.05
C TRP A 446 0.35 -14.31 0.19
N GLY A 447 -0.50 -13.31 -0.03
CA GLY A 447 -0.10 -12.08 -0.67
C GLY A 447 0.60 -11.14 0.32
N VAL A 448 1.08 -10.01 -0.20
CA VAL A 448 1.69 -8.95 0.61
C VAL A 448 0.72 -8.37 1.65
N MET A 449 -0.58 -8.40 1.36
CA MET A 449 -1.64 -7.94 2.25
C MET A 449 -1.66 -8.77 3.53
N ASP A 450 -1.70 -10.10 3.42
CA ASP A 450 -1.80 -11.02 4.54
C ASP A 450 -0.54 -10.94 5.43
N TRP A 451 0.64 -10.98 4.81
CA TRP A 451 1.91 -10.85 5.54
C TRP A 451 2.01 -9.53 6.31
N ARG A 452 1.49 -8.43 5.74
CA ARG A 452 1.49 -7.12 6.40
C ARG A 452 0.44 -7.02 7.49
N GLN A 453 -0.73 -7.63 7.32
CA GLN A 453 -1.74 -7.74 8.37
C GLN A 453 -1.21 -8.53 9.57
N LEU A 454 -0.56 -9.68 9.32
CA LEU A 454 0.10 -10.46 10.38
C LEU A 454 1.15 -9.62 11.12
N ASN A 455 2.00 -8.90 10.39
CA ASN A 455 3.00 -8.06 11.02
C ASN A 455 2.35 -6.92 11.85
N LEU A 456 1.27 -6.32 11.36
CA LEU A 456 0.52 -5.31 12.12
C LEU A 456 -0.03 -5.92 13.42
N ALA A 457 -0.66 -7.09 13.37
CA ALA A 457 -1.20 -7.78 14.54
C ALA A 457 -0.11 -8.10 15.58
N VAL A 458 1.07 -8.56 15.14
CA VAL A 458 2.24 -8.76 16.02
C VAL A 458 2.64 -7.48 16.73
N MET A 459 2.69 -6.37 16.00
CA MET A 459 3.11 -5.09 16.55
C MET A 459 2.06 -4.50 17.52
N LEU A 460 0.78 -4.53 17.14
CA LEU A 460 -0.34 -4.09 18.00
C LEU A 460 -0.41 -4.91 19.29
N CYS A 461 -0.29 -6.23 19.17
CA CYS A 461 -0.33 -7.14 20.32
C CYS A 461 0.85 -6.88 21.26
N THR A 462 2.06 -6.73 20.72
CA THR A 462 3.28 -6.45 21.50
C THR A 462 3.18 -5.11 22.23
N LYS A 463 2.83 -4.03 21.53
CA LYS A 463 2.77 -2.69 22.12
C LYS A 463 1.69 -2.59 23.19
N SER A 464 0.52 -3.14 22.90
CA SER A 464 -0.59 -3.17 23.87
C SER A 464 -0.22 -3.97 25.10
N SER A 465 0.47 -5.11 24.95
CA SER A 465 0.98 -5.92 26.06
C SER A 465 1.93 -5.14 26.96
N ILE A 466 2.90 -4.42 26.39
CA ILE A 466 3.87 -3.60 27.15
C ILE A 466 3.17 -2.51 27.96
N ILE A 467 2.21 -1.79 27.36
CA ILE A 467 1.49 -0.70 28.04
C ILE A 467 0.55 -1.23 29.12
N LEU A 468 -0.11 -2.37 28.88
CA LEU A 468 -0.97 -3.00 29.89
C LEU A 468 -0.15 -3.54 31.07
N ASP A 469 1.06 -4.03 30.82
CA ASP A 469 1.96 -4.51 31.88
C ASP A 469 2.52 -3.36 32.73
N SER A 470 2.82 -2.20 32.14
CA SER A 470 3.30 -1.03 32.89
C SER A 470 2.22 -0.36 33.74
N THR A 471 0.94 -0.56 33.40
CA THR A 471 -0.20 0.02 34.13
C THR A 471 -0.73 -0.88 35.24
N TYR A 472 -0.63 -2.20 35.07
CA TYR A 472 -1.05 -3.20 36.05
C TYR A 472 0.17 -3.99 36.56
N TYR A 473 0.83 -3.48 37.59
CA TYR A 473 2.02 -4.11 38.19
C TYR A 473 1.81 -5.61 38.49
N GLY A 474 2.49 -6.47 37.73
CA GLY A 474 2.84 -7.84 38.14
C GLY A 474 1.71 -8.83 38.44
N GLY A 475 0.50 -8.60 37.94
CA GLY A 475 -0.63 -9.52 38.11
C GLY A 475 -0.51 -10.81 37.28
N VAL A 476 -1.20 -11.87 37.70
CA VAL A 476 -1.25 -13.19 37.00
C VAL A 476 -1.61 -13.02 35.52
N GLU A 477 -2.54 -12.13 35.21
CA GLU A 477 -2.94 -11.85 33.82
C GLU A 477 -1.79 -11.27 32.99
N SER A 478 -0.91 -10.45 33.58
CA SER A 478 0.21 -9.88 32.85
C SER A 478 1.25 -10.94 32.50
N SER A 479 1.56 -11.81 33.46
CA SER A 479 2.45 -12.96 33.22
C SER A 479 1.87 -13.91 32.16
N GLN A 480 0.55 -14.15 32.16
CA GLN A 480 -0.11 -14.97 31.14
C GLN A 480 -0.03 -14.34 29.74
N ARG A 481 -0.33 -13.03 29.61
CA ARG A 481 -0.19 -12.29 28.34
C ARG A 481 1.23 -12.36 27.81
N ALA A 482 2.22 -12.14 28.67
CA ALA A 482 3.62 -12.17 28.30
C ALA A 482 4.08 -13.56 27.85
N SER A 483 3.70 -14.61 28.60
CA SER A 483 4.02 -15.99 28.25
C SER A 483 3.37 -16.41 26.93
N TRP A 484 2.09 -16.07 26.73
CA TRP A 484 1.39 -16.37 25.49
C TRP A 484 2.05 -15.70 24.28
N LEU A 485 2.34 -14.40 24.37
CA LEU A 485 2.94 -13.65 23.26
C LEU A 485 4.34 -14.17 22.93
N ALA A 486 5.15 -14.51 23.94
CA ALA A 486 6.47 -15.09 23.72
C ALA A 486 6.39 -16.42 22.95
N LYS A 487 5.42 -17.29 23.28
CA LYS A 487 5.18 -18.55 22.57
C LYS A 487 4.61 -18.32 21.17
N CYS A 488 3.72 -17.35 21.00
CA CYS A 488 3.17 -16.96 19.70
C CYS A 488 4.29 -16.51 18.74
N LEU A 489 5.12 -15.55 19.17
CA LEU A 489 6.25 -15.05 18.38
C LEU A 489 7.26 -16.15 18.05
N GLU A 490 7.55 -17.03 19.01
CA GLU A 490 8.41 -18.18 18.77
C GLU A 490 7.85 -19.10 17.69
N THR A 491 6.55 -19.40 17.74
CA THR A 491 5.87 -20.24 16.74
C THR A 491 5.92 -19.58 15.37
N LEU A 492 5.61 -18.29 15.27
CA LEU A 492 5.68 -17.52 14.02
C LEU A 492 7.10 -17.50 13.43
N CYS A 493 8.12 -17.30 14.26
CA CYS A 493 9.53 -17.37 13.85
C CYS A 493 9.88 -18.76 13.28
N HIS A 494 9.46 -19.84 13.94
CA HIS A 494 9.69 -21.21 13.44
C HIS A 494 8.99 -21.43 12.10
N ARG A 495 7.74 -20.99 11.94
CA ARG A 495 7.00 -21.10 10.67
C ARG A 495 7.65 -20.32 9.53
N ALA A 496 8.07 -19.08 9.78
CA ALA A 496 8.76 -18.27 8.78
C ALA A 496 10.11 -18.89 8.36
N LYS A 497 10.85 -19.49 9.30
CA LYS A 497 12.08 -20.25 8.99
C LYS A 497 11.79 -21.51 8.17
N ALA A 498 10.77 -22.29 8.52
CA ALA A 498 10.37 -23.47 7.76
C ALA A 498 9.96 -23.10 6.32
N LEU A 499 9.18 -22.03 6.13
CA LEU A 499 8.85 -21.53 4.79
C LEU A 499 10.08 -21.06 4.02
N HIS A 500 11.05 -20.45 4.71
CA HIS A 500 12.31 -20.06 4.08
C HIS A 500 13.10 -21.29 3.61
N GLU A 501 13.20 -22.33 4.44
CA GLU A 501 13.84 -23.60 4.07
C GLU A 501 13.16 -24.25 2.86
N MET A 502 11.82 -24.23 2.80
CA MET A 502 11.06 -24.67 1.63
C MET A 502 11.36 -23.84 0.37
N ALA A 503 11.57 -22.53 0.52
CA ALA A 503 11.99 -21.67 -0.59
C ALA A 503 13.40 -22.02 -1.07
N MET A 504 14.31 -22.33 -0.15
CA MET A 504 15.71 -22.63 -0.43
C MET A 504 15.91 -24.05 -1.00
N ALA A 505 15.06 -25.02 -0.65
CA ALA A 505 15.14 -26.38 -1.19
C ALA A 505 14.96 -26.45 -2.72
N GLY A 506 14.36 -25.43 -3.33
CA GLY A 506 14.24 -25.29 -4.79
C GLY A 506 15.42 -24.58 -5.47
N ALA A 507 16.33 -23.97 -4.70
CA ALA A 507 17.53 -23.32 -5.21
C ALA A 507 18.65 -24.36 -5.37
N GLY A 508 19.21 -24.50 -6.57
CA GLY A 508 20.39 -25.33 -6.80
C GLY A 508 21.58 -24.92 -5.91
N ALA A 509 22.53 -25.83 -5.70
CA ALA A 509 23.53 -25.84 -4.63
C ALA A 509 24.60 -24.71 -4.56
N SER A 510 24.34 -23.50 -5.08
CA SER A 510 25.29 -22.37 -5.02
C SER A 510 24.69 -21.13 -4.37
N PRO A 511 25.12 -20.79 -3.13
CA PRO A 511 24.65 -19.61 -2.43
C PRO A 511 25.07 -18.29 -3.07
N GLY A 512 24.16 -17.64 -3.78
CA GLY A 512 24.32 -16.26 -4.26
C GLY A 512 24.12 -15.22 -3.15
N HIS A 513 24.60 -13.99 -3.34
CA HIS A 513 24.38 -12.88 -2.40
C HIS A 513 22.89 -12.59 -2.12
N GLN A 514 21.99 -12.94 -3.05
CA GLN A 514 20.53 -12.82 -2.89
C GLN A 514 19.93 -13.83 -1.89
N GLU A 515 20.59 -14.96 -1.61
CA GLU A 515 20.09 -15.92 -0.60
C GLU A 515 20.16 -15.36 0.82
N LYS A 516 21.03 -14.37 1.06
CA LYS A 516 21.19 -13.80 2.40
C LYS A 516 20.03 -12.89 2.81
N ASP A 517 19.28 -12.35 1.85
CA ASP A 517 18.30 -11.26 2.03
C ASP A 517 16.87 -11.64 1.60
N HIS A 518 16.46 -12.88 1.88
CA HIS A 518 15.11 -13.36 1.60
C HIS A 518 14.08 -12.79 2.59
N PHE A 519 12.88 -12.43 2.12
CA PHE A 519 11.80 -11.87 2.94
C PHE A 519 11.48 -12.69 4.19
N LEU A 520 11.25 -14.00 4.03
CA LEU A 520 10.90 -14.90 5.14
C LEU A 520 11.99 -14.97 6.22
N LYS A 521 13.26 -14.82 5.83
CA LYS A 521 14.38 -14.75 6.77
C LYS A 521 14.40 -13.41 7.51
N ARG A 522 14.18 -12.30 6.80
CA ARG A 522 14.08 -10.96 7.41
C ARG A 522 12.96 -10.90 8.45
N ILE A 523 11.74 -11.32 8.08
CA ILE A 523 10.59 -11.24 8.99
C ILE A 523 10.75 -12.16 10.21
N ALA A 524 11.39 -13.33 10.06
CA ALA A 524 11.71 -14.20 11.20
C ALA A 524 12.70 -13.53 12.16
N ASN A 525 13.72 -12.84 11.65
CA ASN A 525 14.67 -12.11 12.47
C ASN A 525 14.00 -10.91 13.17
N GLU A 526 13.13 -10.20 12.47
CA GLU A 526 12.35 -9.08 13.01
C GLU A 526 11.47 -9.53 14.18
N TRP A 527 10.69 -10.60 14.01
CA TRP A 527 9.86 -11.13 15.10
C TRP A 527 10.69 -11.67 16.28
N SER A 528 11.89 -12.21 16.02
CA SER A 528 12.83 -12.57 17.08
C SER A 528 13.27 -11.34 17.87
N ASN A 529 13.57 -10.23 17.21
CA ASN A 529 13.92 -8.97 17.86
C ASN A 529 12.74 -8.40 18.66
N VAL A 530 11.53 -8.45 18.11
CA VAL A 530 10.29 -8.04 18.80
C VAL A 530 10.09 -8.87 20.07
N LYS A 531 10.33 -10.20 20.02
CA LYS A 531 10.25 -11.08 21.20
C LYS A 531 11.24 -10.66 22.28
N ILE A 532 12.51 -10.45 21.92
CA ILE A 532 13.56 -10.03 22.88
C ILE A 532 13.20 -8.68 23.51
N TYR A 533 12.77 -7.72 22.69
CA TYR A 533 12.35 -6.41 23.15
C TYR A 533 11.19 -6.49 24.14
N HIS A 534 10.13 -7.23 23.79
CA HIS A 534 8.98 -7.45 24.66
C HIS A 534 9.39 -8.05 26.01
N GLN A 535 10.24 -9.08 26.00
CA GLN A 535 10.76 -9.71 27.22
C GLN A 535 11.53 -8.72 28.10
N ASN A 536 12.41 -7.91 27.50
CA ASN A 536 13.18 -6.91 28.24
C ASN A 536 12.27 -5.84 28.88
N CYS A 537 11.22 -5.40 28.19
CA CYS A 537 10.25 -4.45 28.73
C CYS A 537 9.47 -5.05 29.91
N VAL A 538 8.95 -6.27 29.78
CA VAL A 538 8.20 -6.94 30.85
C VAL A 538 9.08 -7.24 32.07
N GLN A 539 10.34 -7.63 31.86
CA GLN A 539 11.28 -7.87 32.96
C GLN A 539 11.59 -6.59 33.75
N ARG A 540 11.77 -5.45 33.08
CA ARG A 540 12.00 -4.16 33.76
C ARG A 540 10.83 -3.71 34.62
N ASN A 541 9.60 -4.10 34.26
CA ASN A 541 8.40 -3.75 35.02
C ASN A 541 8.15 -4.66 36.24
N GLN A 542 8.95 -5.73 36.42
CA GLN A 542 8.84 -6.57 37.61
C GLN A 542 9.40 -5.84 38.84
N PRO A 543 8.73 -5.92 40.00
CA PRO A 543 9.24 -5.30 41.22
C PRO A 543 10.60 -5.92 41.60
N GLN A 544 11.65 -5.11 41.62
CA GLN A 544 12.95 -5.53 42.15
C GLN A 544 12.81 -5.86 43.65
N PRO A 545 13.39 -6.97 44.15
CA PRO A 545 13.47 -7.19 45.59
C PRO A 545 14.33 -6.09 46.21
N GLN A 546 13.77 -5.37 47.18
CA GLN A 546 14.52 -4.38 47.97
C GLN A 546 15.76 -5.05 48.58
N PRO A 547 16.95 -4.43 48.55
CA PRO A 547 18.06 -4.90 49.36
C PRO A 547 17.64 -4.83 50.82
N GLN A 548 17.69 -5.96 51.52
CA GLN A 548 17.59 -5.95 52.98
C GLN A 548 18.76 -5.15 53.54
N GLU A 549 18.53 -3.89 53.92
CA GLU A 549 19.41 -3.18 54.84
C GLU A 549 19.46 -3.99 56.13
N GLN A 550 20.51 -4.79 56.30
CA GLN A 550 20.89 -5.34 57.58
C GLN A 550 21.27 -4.16 58.47
N ALA A 551 20.30 -3.68 59.25
CA ALA A 551 20.53 -2.74 60.34
C ALA A 551 21.47 -3.40 61.37
N GLN A 552 22.77 -3.18 61.23
CA GLN A 552 23.72 -3.40 62.32
C GLN A 552 23.44 -2.35 63.39
N VAL A 553 22.88 -2.82 64.51
CA VAL A 553 22.69 -2.04 65.73
C VAL A 553 24.07 -1.78 66.34
N THR A 554 24.62 -0.60 66.10
CA THR A 554 25.71 -0.05 66.91
C THR A 554 25.12 0.90 67.94
N MET A 555 25.14 0.47 69.21
CA MET A 555 24.71 1.29 70.33
C MET A 555 25.70 2.43 70.60
N HIS A 556 25.22 3.67 70.56
CA HIS A 556 25.81 4.78 71.30
C HIS A 556 24.72 5.55 72.07
N PRO A 557 24.95 5.93 73.35
CA PRO A 557 23.92 6.53 74.18
C PRO A 557 23.95 8.07 74.13
N GLY A 558 22.76 8.68 74.22
CA GLY A 558 22.58 10.00 74.83
C GLY A 558 22.17 11.13 73.89
N HIS A 559 20.88 11.41 73.77
CA HIS A 559 20.21 12.50 74.51
C HIS A 559 18.73 12.59 74.12
N GLN A 560 17.90 12.77 75.15
CA GLN A 560 16.45 12.93 75.05
C GLN A 560 16.04 14.25 74.39
N SER A 561 15.04 14.20 73.50
CA SER A 561 14.10 15.28 73.23
C SER A 561 12.80 14.68 72.70
N GLN A 562 11.68 14.90 73.39
CA GLN A 562 10.33 14.43 73.01
C GLN A 562 9.78 15.15 71.77
N PRO A 563 8.84 14.53 71.02
CA PRO A 563 8.32 15.04 69.75
C PRO A 563 7.06 15.92 69.90
N GLN A 564 6.94 16.96 69.08
CA GLN A 564 5.66 17.62 68.76
C GLN A 564 5.04 16.98 67.50
N PRO A 565 3.70 16.83 67.39
CA PRO A 565 3.06 16.25 66.23
C PRO A 565 2.87 17.29 65.11
N GLN A 566 3.44 17.04 63.93
CA GLN A 566 3.06 17.69 62.66
C GLN A 566 2.24 16.70 61.80
N PRO A 567 1.27 17.18 61.01
CA PRO A 567 0.39 16.33 60.21
C PRO A 567 1.15 15.66 59.06
N PRO A 568 0.69 14.51 58.54
CA PRO A 568 1.42 13.76 57.53
C PRO A 568 1.50 14.56 56.23
N SER A 569 2.71 14.95 55.85
CA SER A 569 3.04 15.38 54.49
C SER A 569 2.95 14.15 53.58
N LEU A 570 2.06 14.22 52.59
CA LEU A 570 2.06 13.33 51.43
C LEU A 570 3.36 13.58 50.65
N GLN A 571 4.42 12.86 51.01
CA GLN A 571 5.64 12.78 50.24
C GLN A 571 5.35 11.93 49.00
N GLN A 572 4.88 12.59 47.94
CA GLN A 572 5.04 12.08 46.58
C GLN A 572 6.53 11.85 46.36
N GLY A 573 6.95 10.58 46.37
CA GLY A 573 8.28 10.18 45.95
C GLY A 573 8.46 10.56 44.49
N LEU A 574 9.15 11.67 44.25
CA LEU A 574 9.74 12.03 42.97
C LEU A 574 10.79 10.95 42.64
N LEU A 575 10.36 9.90 41.94
CA LEU A 575 11.28 9.02 41.23
C LEU A 575 11.91 9.83 40.10
N GLN A 576 13.25 9.81 40.08
CA GLN A 576 14.07 10.54 39.12
C GLN A 576 13.72 10.20 37.68
N SER A 577 13.66 11.24 36.87
CA SER A 577 13.05 11.31 35.55
C SER A 577 13.96 10.87 34.39
N SER A 578 14.79 9.83 34.54
CA SER A 578 15.77 9.46 33.49
C SER A 578 15.56 8.12 32.77
N ASP A 579 14.76 7.18 33.26
CA ASP A 579 14.78 5.81 32.70
C ASP A 579 13.39 5.18 32.52
N PHE A 580 12.52 5.83 31.73
CA PHE A 580 11.29 5.22 31.22
C PHE A 580 11.36 5.07 29.68
N PRO A 581 10.85 3.98 29.08
CA PRO A 581 11.31 3.49 27.79
C PRO A 581 10.68 4.14 26.55
N PHE A 582 10.16 5.38 26.62
CA PHE A 582 9.29 5.91 25.55
C PHE A 582 9.84 7.09 24.74
N ASP A 583 11.00 7.66 25.08
CA ASP A 583 11.52 8.85 24.37
C ASP A 583 12.32 8.53 23.10
N VAL A 584 12.80 7.29 22.94
CA VAL A 584 13.56 6.87 21.74
C VAL A 584 13.15 5.46 21.33
N ASP A 585 11.90 5.30 20.96
CA ASP A 585 11.35 3.98 20.67
C ASP A 585 11.59 3.61 19.20
N ALA A 586 12.65 2.83 18.95
CA ALA A 586 12.90 2.17 17.68
C ALA A 586 11.68 1.37 17.19
N PHE A 587 10.80 0.95 18.11
CA PHE A 587 9.54 0.31 17.81
C PHE A 587 8.50 1.29 17.25
N ASN A 588 8.41 2.53 17.75
CA ASN A 588 7.56 3.58 17.18
C ASN A 588 8.03 3.92 15.76
N ASP A 589 9.33 3.95 15.50
CA ASP A 589 9.85 4.15 14.14
C ASP A 589 9.56 2.94 13.23
N MET A 590 9.75 1.73 13.74
CA MET A 590 9.40 0.48 13.06
C MET A 590 7.88 0.35 12.80
N TYR A 591 7.06 0.96 13.65
CA TYR A 591 5.60 0.95 13.64
C TYR A 591 4.97 2.06 12.76
N TRP A 592 5.49 3.29 12.82
CA TRP A 592 4.97 4.46 12.09
C TRP A 592 5.68 4.71 10.76
N PHE A 593 6.99 4.48 10.73
CA PHE A 593 7.80 4.68 9.55
C PHE A 593 7.93 3.42 8.73
N GLY A 594 7.41 2.27 9.15
CA GLY A 594 7.55 1.02 8.41
C GLY A 594 9.02 0.62 8.23
N LEU A 595 9.25 -0.67 8.03
CA LEU A 595 10.61 -1.19 7.88
C LEU A 595 11.24 -0.67 6.58
N GLY A 596 12.11 0.33 6.73
CA GLY A 596 12.81 0.99 5.63
C GLY A 596 13.99 1.78 6.15
N ASP A 597 15.16 1.16 5.99
CA ASP A 597 16.51 1.71 5.99
C ASP A 597 17.13 2.16 7.32
N GLY A 598 18.28 1.55 7.57
CA GLY A 598 19.37 2.08 8.35
C GLY A 598 20.42 0.99 8.47
N GLU A 599 21.68 1.17 8.07
CA GLU A 599 22.66 2.06 8.73
C GLU A 599 22.45 2.22 10.25
N ALA A 600 21.21 2.35 10.73
CA ALA A 600 20.80 2.13 12.10
C ALA A 600 21.09 0.69 12.63
N SER A 601 21.07 -0.36 11.80
CA SER A 601 21.46 -1.71 12.29
C SER A 601 22.94 -1.80 12.70
N SER A 602 23.80 -0.91 12.20
CA SER A 602 25.20 -0.79 12.64
C SER A 602 25.41 0.07 13.88
N THR A 603 24.43 0.88 14.29
CA THR A 603 24.48 1.61 15.58
C THR A 603 23.76 0.87 16.71
N PHE A 604 22.85 -0.07 16.41
CA PHE A 604 22.18 -0.86 17.45
C PHE A 604 23.06 -1.97 18.06
N THR A 605 24.18 -2.34 17.45
CA THR A 605 25.12 -3.33 18.01
C THR A 605 26.14 -2.74 18.98
N THR A 606 26.33 -1.42 18.99
CA THR A 606 27.36 -0.76 19.82
C THR A 606 26.82 -0.13 21.11
N GLY A 607 25.51 -0.11 21.32
CA GLY A 607 24.87 0.50 22.51
C GLY A 607 24.50 -0.45 23.66
N TRP A 608 24.74 -1.76 23.54
CA TRP A 608 24.37 -2.77 24.56
C TRP A 608 25.59 -3.43 25.23
N GLN A 609 26.59 -2.61 25.55
CA GLN A 609 27.62 -2.99 26.53
C GLN A 609 27.72 -1.89 27.59
N MET A 610 26.88 -2.01 28.63
CA MET A 610 27.23 -1.77 30.03
C MET A 610 26.17 -2.41 30.92
#